data_AF-A0A813EJ81-F1
#
_entry.id   AF-A0A813EJ81-F1
#
_cell.length_a   1.000
_cell.length_b   1.000
_cell.length_c   1.000
_cell.angle_alpha   90.00
_cell.angle_beta   90.00
_cell.angle_gamma   90.00
#
_symmetry.space_group_name_H-M   'P 1'
#
loop_
_entity.id
_entity.type
_entity.pdbx_description
1 polymer ?
#
loop_
_entity_poly.entity_id
_entity_poly.type
_entity_poly.pdbx_seq_one_letter_code
_entity_poly.pdbx_strand_id
1 'polypeptide(L)'
;EAGYFFIYLSHWSLIFEVVYVVALLYCNVVSVGDLPLQSATKREMPYLLNATLALFALAQPLSFIAMVLYWTVENPIWKLTAETMPDYLGFFAHGLDWVLMTVSLLTGRLPYHCAMSGWVLQFTGLYLVWSGIHFFLRIGTYGGCVRFVQTECPIYNALDWHTPGSALKLVALIQLVIIPATISLYLVMVKLRDKNDPQADLRMMDQNLRELQEMQTRALLAHQVDEEVQEQQQQAHRKSCC
;
A
#
# COMPACT_ATOMS: atom_id res chain seq x y z
N GLU A 1 29.07 -6.79 -1.55
CA GLU A 1 27.97 -6.20 -2.34
C GLU A 1 26.60 -6.60 -1.81
N ALA A 2 26.18 -7.86 -1.92
CA ALA A 2 24.82 -8.30 -1.57
C ALA A 2 24.34 -7.94 -0.15
N GLY A 3 25.21 -7.97 0.86
CA GLY A 3 24.85 -7.63 2.25
C GLY A 3 24.46 -6.16 2.46
N TYR A 4 24.90 -5.25 1.59
CA TYR A 4 24.58 -3.82 1.68
C TYR A 4 23.30 -3.45 0.93
N PHE A 5 22.66 -4.39 0.24
CA PHE A 5 21.45 -4.12 -0.52
C PHE A 5 20.32 -3.61 0.39
N PHE A 6 20.10 -4.26 1.54
CA PHE A 6 19.01 -3.91 2.46
C PHE A 6 19.27 -2.68 3.33
N ILE A 7 20.32 -1.89 3.06
CA ILE A 7 20.57 -0.67 3.84
C ILE A 7 19.84 0.53 3.24
N TYR A 8 19.50 0.49 1.95
CA TYR A 8 18.95 1.63 1.21
C TYR A 8 17.43 1.61 1.18
N LEU A 9 16.80 2.73 1.55
CA LEU A 9 15.35 2.98 1.53
C LEU A 9 14.72 2.62 0.19
N SER A 10 15.38 3.00 -0.91
CA SER A 10 14.89 2.75 -2.27
C SER A 10 14.81 1.27 -2.61
N HIS A 11 15.69 0.44 -2.07
CA HIS A 11 15.59 -1.01 -2.26
C HIS A 11 14.40 -1.59 -1.49
N TRP A 12 14.14 -1.10 -0.27
CA TRP A 12 12.94 -1.49 0.48
C TRP A 12 11.65 -1.06 -0.25
N SER A 13 11.60 0.18 -0.76
CA SER A 13 10.42 0.66 -1.51
C SER A 13 10.17 -0.19 -2.76
N LEU A 14 11.21 -0.46 -3.55
CA LEU A 14 11.15 -1.33 -4.73
C LEU A 14 10.67 -2.75 -4.39
N ILE A 15 11.14 -3.32 -3.27
CA ILE A 15 10.64 -4.63 -2.82
C ILE A 15 9.14 -4.57 -2.53
N PHE A 16 8.66 -3.56 -1.80
CA PHE A 16 7.22 -3.44 -1.53
C PHE A 16 6.40 -3.21 -2.79
N GLU A 17 6.89 -2.40 -3.72
CA GLU A 17 6.26 -2.12 -5.03
C GLU A 17 6.14 -3.41 -5.86
N VAL A 18 7.22 -4.19 -5.97
CA VAL A 18 7.22 -5.47 -6.70
C VAL A 18 6.29 -6.49 -6.03
N VAL A 19 6.37 -6.66 -4.71
CA VAL A 19 5.51 -7.61 -3.98
C VAL A 19 4.04 -7.18 -4.08
N TYR A 20 3.75 -5.88 -4.00
CA TYR A 20 2.43 -5.33 -4.26
C TYR A 20 1.90 -5.71 -5.64
N VAL A 21 2.67 -5.45 -6.70
CA VAL A 21 2.24 -5.72 -8.09
C VAL A 21 2.01 -7.21 -8.30
N VAL A 22 2.88 -8.08 -7.79
CA VAL A 22 2.71 -9.54 -7.88
C VAL A 22 1.48 -10.00 -7.12
N ALA A 23 1.26 -9.52 -5.90
CA ALA A 23 0.10 -9.87 -5.09
C ALA A 23 -1.21 -9.39 -5.76
N LEU A 24 -1.20 -8.19 -6.34
CA LEU A 24 -2.33 -7.65 -7.09
C LEU A 24 -2.62 -8.49 -8.34
N LEU A 25 -1.60 -8.88 -9.11
CA LEU A 25 -1.76 -9.74 -10.28
C LEU A 25 -2.36 -11.10 -9.88
N TYR A 26 -1.84 -11.70 -8.81
CA TYR A 26 -2.38 -12.95 -8.30
C TYR A 26 -3.86 -12.82 -7.88
N CYS A 27 -4.20 -11.77 -7.12
CA CYS A 27 -5.58 -11.49 -6.73
C CYS A 27 -6.50 -11.35 -7.96
N ASN A 28 -6.03 -10.69 -9.02
CA ASN A 28 -6.81 -10.55 -10.27
C ASN A 28 -7.01 -11.90 -10.96
N VAL A 29 -5.97 -12.74 -11.08
CA VAL A 29 -6.07 -14.07 -11.72
C VAL A 29 -7.06 -14.97 -10.97
N VAL A 30 -6.96 -15.02 -9.63
CA VAL A 30 -7.88 -15.82 -8.81
C VAL A 30 -9.31 -15.30 -8.90
N SER A 31 -9.50 -13.98 -8.91
CA SER A 31 -10.84 -13.38 -8.98
C SER A 31 -11.55 -13.64 -10.32
N VAL A 32 -10.81 -13.84 -11.41
CA VAL A 32 -11.37 -14.23 -12.71
C VAL A 32 -11.75 -15.72 -12.74
N GLY A 33 -11.03 -16.57 -12.00
CA GLY A 33 -11.24 -18.03 -12.00
C GLY A 33 -12.40 -18.52 -11.11
N ASP A 34 -12.69 -17.84 -10.01
CA ASP A 34 -13.60 -18.32 -8.94
C ASP A 34 -15.08 -17.83 -9.05
N LEU A 35 -15.62 -17.63 -10.25
CA LEU A 35 -17.05 -17.34 -10.41
C LEU A 35 -17.88 -18.64 -10.39
N PRO A 36 -18.35 -19.03 -9.18
CA PRO A 36 -19.74 -18.74 -8.87
C PRO A 36 -19.88 -17.97 -7.54
N LEU A 37 -20.88 -17.07 -7.51
CA LEU A 37 -21.47 -16.34 -6.38
C LEU A 37 -21.98 -17.28 -5.26
N GLN A 38 -21.21 -18.29 -4.86
CA GLN A 38 -21.61 -19.27 -3.87
C GLN A 38 -21.48 -18.70 -2.46
N SER A 39 -22.66 -18.33 -1.95
CA SER A 39 -23.02 -18.06 -0.56
C SER A 39 -22.37 -16.83 0.06
N ALA A 40 -23.15 -15.75 0.10
CA ALA A 40 -22.91 -14.52 0.84
C ALA A 40 -23.01 -14.71 2.37
N THR A 41 -22.44 -15.78 2.91
CA THR A 41 -22.32 -15.98 4.36
C THR A 41 -20.98 -15.39 4.80
N LYS A 42 -21.02 -14.24 5.50
CA LYS A 42 -19.91 -13.54 6.19
C LYS A 42 -18.50 -13.99 5.77
N ARG A 43 -18.11 -13.74 4.52
CA ARG A 43 -16.74 -14.05 4.08
C ARG A 43 -15.85 -12.93 4.56
N GLU A 44 -15.08 -13.20 5.62
CA GLU A 44 -13.97 -12.34 6.02
C GLU A 44 -13.10 -12.04 4.80
N MET A 45 -12.61 -10.81 4.71
CA MET A 45 -11.73 -10.42 3.61
C MET A 45 -10.53 -11.37 3.58
N PRO A 46 -10.22 -12.04 2.46
CA PRO A 46 -9.08 -12.94 2.39
C PRO A 46 -7.81 -12.24 2.87
N TYR A 47 -7.03 -12.88 3.75
CA TYR A 47 -5.82 -12.29 4.31
C TYR A 47 -4.87 -11.72 3.26
N LEU A 48 -4.80 -12.39 2.10
CA LEU A 48 -4.00 -11.93 0.97
C LEU A 48 -4.47 -10.57 0.43
N LEU A 49 -5.79 -10.35 0.29
CA LEU A 49 -6.31 -9.06 -0.18
C LEU A 49 -6.00 -7.95 0.85
N ASN A 50 -6.13 -8.24 2.14
CA ASN A 50 -5.78 -7.28 3.19
C ASN A 50 -4.28 -6.93 3.15
N ALA A 51 -3.41 -7.93 2.98
CA ALA A 51 -1.97 -7.71 2.79
C ALA A 51 -1.67 -6.89 1.53
N THR A 52 -2.34 -7.17 0.40
CA THR A 52 -2.22 -6.40 -0.84
C THR A 52 -2.63 -4.93 -0.64
N LEU A 53 -3.71 -4.67 0.11
CA LEU A 53 -4.15 -3.31 0.43
C LEU A 53 -3.15 -2.56 1.33
N ALA A 54 -2.55 -3.24 2.30
CA ALA A 54 -1.49 -2.66 3.13
C ALA A 54 -0.23 -2.34 2.30
N LEU A 55 0.19 -3.26 1.42
CA LEU A 55 1.31 -3.06 0.50
C LEU A 55 1.03 -1.91 -0.47
N PHE A 56 -0.18 -1.82 -1.01
CA PHE A 56 -0.62 -0.70 -1.85
C PHE A 56 -0.52 0.63 -1.10
N ALA A 57 -1.00 0.68 0.15
CA ALA A 57 -0.94 1.88 0.98
C ALA A 57 0.48 2.31 1.35
N LEU A 58 1.46 1.39 1.30
CA LEU A 58 2.88 1.65 1.48
C LEU A 58 3.56 2.08 0.16
N ALA A 59 3.45 1.25 -0.87
CA ALA A 59 4.18 1.40 -2.14
C ALA A 59 3.86 2.72 -2.84
N GLN A 60 2.60 3.15 -2.80
CA GLN A 60 2.17 4.39 -3.44
C GLN A 60 2.91 5.62 -2.87
N PRO A 61 2.76 6.00 -1.59
CA PRO A 61 3.47 7.15 -1.06
C PRO A 61 5.00 6.96 -1.03
N LEU A 62 5.52 5.73 -0.88
CA LEU A 62 6.96 5.49 -0.86
C LEU A 62 7.63 5.75 -2.20
N SER A 63 7.05 5.32 -3.32
CA SER A 63 7.61 5.60 -4.65
C SER A 63 7.71 7.11 -4.91
N PHE A 64 6.69 7.88 -4.51
CA PHE A 64 6.73 9.34 -4.61
C PHE A 64 7.78 9.98 -3.69
N ILE A 65 7.86 9.55 -2.43
CA ILE A 65 8.87 10.06 -1.49
C ILE A 65 10.28 9.75 -2.00
N ALA A 66 10.52 8.53 -2.49
CA ALA A 66 11.79 8.13 -3.08
C ALA A 66 12.14 8.99 -4.29
N MET A 67 11.16 9.27 -5.16
CA MET A 67 11.32 10.20 -6.29
C MET A 67 11.69 11.61 -5.81
N VAL A 68 10.96 12.18 -4.85
CA VAL A 68 11.22 13.54 -4.35
C VAL A 68 12.61 13.61 -3.73
N LEU A 69 12.93 12.73 -2.79
CA LEU A 69 14.21 12.76 -2.07
C LEU A 69 15.39 12.53 -3.02
N TYR A 70 15.25 11.63 -4.00
CA TYR A 70 16.31 11.41 -4.97
C TYR A 70 16.57 12.65 -5.83
N TRP A 71 15.54 13.20 -6.48
CA TRP A 71 15.71 14.31 -7.44
C TRP A 71 15.87 15.68 -6.80
N THR A 72 15.70 15.81 -5.47
CA THR A 72 15.85 17.10 -4.77
C THR A 72 16.97 17.11 -3.75
N VAL A 73 17.28 15.97 -3.12
CA VAL A 73 18.26 15.89 -2.03
C VAL A 73 19.52 15.14 -2.47
N GLU A 74 19.39 13.90 -2.94
CA GLU A 74 20.55 13.04 -3.23
C GLU A 74 21.22 13.41 -4.57
N ASN A 75 20.43 13.52 -5.63
CA ASN A 75 20.85 13.92 -6.98
C ASN A 75 19.98 15.09 -7.46
N PRO A 76 20.20 16.31 -6.92
CA PRO A 76 19.34 17.45 -7.19
C PRO A 76 19.28 17.78 -8.68
N ILE A 77 18.09 17.79 -9.26
CA ILE A 77 17.88 17.95 -10.71
C ILE A 77 18.49 19.27 -11.24
N TRP A 78 18.54 20.31 -10.41
CA TRP A 78 19.14 21.60 -10.73
C TRP A 78 20.68 21.64 -10.66
N LYS A 79 21.33 20.53 -10.29
CA LYS A 79 22.81 20.38 -10.24
C LYS A 79 23.32 19.31 -11.21
N LEU A 80 22.46 18.76 -12.06
CA LEU A 80 22.85 17.71 -13.00
C LEU A 80 23.83 18.24 -14.04
N THR A 81 24.92 17.50 -14.23
CA THR A 81 25.88 17.66 -15.31
C THR A 81 25.92 16.37 -16.12
N ALA A 82 26.63 16.35 -17.26
CA ALA A 82 26.83 15.12 -18.02
C ALA A 82 27.55 14.02 -17.21
N GLU A 83 28.36 14.40 -16.22
CA GLU A 83 29.12 13.47 -15.36
C GLU A 83 28.31 12.96 -14.16
N THR A 84 27.29 13.70 -13.73
CA THR A 84 26.45 13.36 -12.56
C THR A 84 25.05 12.90 -12.96
N MET A 85 24.81 12.68 -14.26
CA MET A 85 23.54 12.15 -14.74
C MET A 85 23.35 10.74 -14.19
N PRO A 86 22.19 10.43 -13.56
CA PRO A 86 21.86 9.09 -13.15
C PRO A 86 21.97 8.10 -14.30
N ASP A 87 22.44 6.90 -14.01
CA ASP A 87 22.32 5.79 -14.94
C ASP A 87 20.85 5.42 -15.15
N TYR A 88 20.61 4.53 -16.11
CA TYR A 88 19.24 4.08 -16.42
C TYR A 88 18.51 3.50 -15.20
N LEU A 89 19.22 2.76 -14.34
CA LEU A 89 18.63 2.15 -13.14
C LEU A 89 18.22 3.20 -12.11
N GLY A 90 19.06 4.21 -11.86
CA GLY A 90 18.72 5.33 -10.98
C GLY A 90 17.52 6.13 -11.52
N PHE A 91 17.48 6.38 -12.83
CA PHE A 91 16.33 7.05 -13.44
C PHE A 91 15.04 6.21 -13.33
N PHE A 92 15.13 4.90 -13.55
CA PHE A 92 14.01 3.99 -13.44
C PHE A 92 13.47 3.95 -12.00
N ALA A 93 14.32 3.62 -11.03
CA ALA A 93 13.96 3.41 -9.64
C ALA A 93 13.43 4.67 -8.95
N HIS A 94 13.88 5.85 -9.37
CA HIS A 94 13.53 7.11 -8.71
C HIS A 94 12.67 8.04 -9.57
N GLY A 95 12.26 7.63 -10.76
CA GLY A 95 11.47 8.44 -11.68
C GLY A 95 10.35 7.64 -12.31
N LEU A 96 10.71 6.67 -13.14
CA LEU A 96 9.73 5.88 -13.88
C LEU A 96 8.87 5.01 -12.97
N ASP A 97 9.43 4.47 -11.89
CA ASP A 97 8.69 3.65 -10.93
C ASP A 97 7.49 4.40 -10.34
N TRP A 98 7.70 5.63 -9.85
CA TRP A 98 6.60 6.48 -9.34
C TRP A 98 5.50 6.72 -10.39
N VAL A 99 5.89 6.89 -11.66
CA VAL A 99 4.92 7.04 -12.76
C VAL A 99 4.09 5.76 -12.92
N LEU A 100 4.73 4.58 -12.90
CA LEU A 100 4.04 3.29 -12.98
C LEU A 100 3.11 3.08 -11.78
N MET A 101 3.55 3.43 -10.57
CA MET A 101 2.72 3.37 -9.37
C MET A 101 1.52 4.32 -9.43
N THR A 102 1.72 5.52 -9.94
CA THR A 102 0.64 6.49 -10.18
C THR A 102 -0.35 5.97 -11.22
N VAL A 103 0.12 5.37 -12.32
CA VAL A 103 -0.77 4.74 -13.30
C VAL A 103 -1.56 3.60 -12.66
N SER A 104 -0.91 2.75 -11.85
CA SER A 104 -1.59 1.68 -11.09
C SER A 104 -2.66 2.22 -10.12
N LEU A 105 -2.40 3.34 -9.43
CA LEU A 105 -3.39 4.01 -8.58
C LEU A 105 -4.61 4.50 -9.38
N LEU A 106 -4.35 5.18 -10.50
CA LEU A 106 -5.40 5.84 -11.29
C LEU A 106 -6.24 4.85 -12.09
N THR A 107 -5.63 3.76 -12.55
CA THR A 107 -6.32 2.69 -13.29
C THR A 107 -6.92 1.63 -12.38
N GLY A 108 -6.33 1.42 -11.21
CA GLY A 108 -6.84 0.53 -10.18
C GLY A 108 -8.00 1.17 -9.42
N ARG A 109 -8.89 0.34 -8.88
CA ARG A 109 -10.00 0.74 -8.00
C ARG A 109 -9.74 0.41 -6.54
N LEU A 110 -8.47 0.30 -6.16
CA LEU A 110 -8.11 0.04 -4.77
C LEU A 110 -8.45 1.28 -3.93
N PRO A 111 -9.11 1.11 -2.77
CA PRO A 111 -9.42 2.21 -1.88
C PRO A 111 -8.13 2.74 -1.23
N TYR A 112 -8.05 4.06 -1.05
CA TYR A 112 -7.01 4.72 -0.27
C TYR A 112 -7.66 5.77 0.62
N HIS A 113 -7.59 5.57 1.94
CA HIS A 113 -8.13 6.51 2.93
C HIS A 113 -7.06 6.90 3.94
N CYS A 114 -7.28 8.01 4.65
CA CYS A 114 -6.28 8.58 5.57
C CYS A 114 -5.78 7.58 6.63
N ALA A 115 -6.65 6.70 7.15
CA ALA A 115 -6.23 5.68 8.11
C ALA A 115 -5.20 4.69 7.54
N MET A 116 -5.18 4.44 6.23
CA MET A 116 -4.15 3.58 5.60
C MET A 116 -2.79 4.26 5.56
N SER A 117 -2.74 5.60 5.62
CA SER A 117 -1.48 6.34 5.67
C SER A 117 -0.69 6.13 6.96
N GLY A 118 -1.28 5.47 7.98
CA GLY A 118 -0.53 5.01 9.15
C GLY A 118 0.61 4.05 8.78
N TRP A 119 0.48 3.27 7.70
CA TRP A 119 1.51 2.35 7.26
C TRP A 119 2.81 3.05 6.85
N VAL A 120 2.73 4.13 6.04
CA VAL A 120 3.93 4.86 5.60
C VAL A 120 4.62 5.55 6.78
N LEU A 121 3.88 6.03 7.78
CA LEU A 121 4.46 6.60 9.00
C LEU A 121 5.22 5.54 9.81
N GLN A 122 4.62 4.35 9.99
CA GLN A 122 5.28 3.25 10.69
C GLN A 122 6.54 2.79 9.97
N PHE A 123 6.47 2.62 8.65
CA PHE A 123 7.62 2.20 7.86
C PHE A 123 8.75 3.23 7.87
N THR A 124 8.44 4.52 7.70
CA THR A 124 9.47 5.57 7.75
C THR A 124 10.09 5.68 9.14
N GLY A 125 9.31 5.53 10.21
CA GLY A 125 9.84 5.42 11.58
C GLY A 125 10.78 4.22 11.76
N LEU A 126 10.37 3.05 11.28
CA LEU A 126 11.20 1.83 11.30
C LEU A 126 12.51 2.02 10.53
N TYR A 127 12.46 2.62 9.35
CA TYR A 127 13.65 2.88 8.55
C TYR A 127 14.60 3.89 9.22
N LEU A 128 14.07 4.91 9.89
CA LEU A 128 14.89 5.85 10.65
C LEU A 128 15.63 5.15 11.80
N VAL A 129 14.93 4.28 12.55
CA VAL A 129 15.56 3.44 13.58
C VAL A 129 16.64 2.55 12.97
N TRP A 130 16.35 1.90 11.85
CA TRP A 130 17.32 1.09 11.12
C TRP A 130 18.56 1.88 10.70
N SER A 131 18.39 3.09 10.17
CA SER A 131 19.49 3.97 9.78
C SER A 131 20.36 4.38 10.99
N GLY A 132 19.74 4.60 12.15
CA GLY A 132 20.42 4.90 13.40
C GLY A 132 21.21 3.70 13.93
N ILE A 133 20.64 2.49 13.87
CA ILE A 133 21.35 1.24 14.24
C ILE A 133 22.62 1.09 13.38
N HIS A 134 22.50 1.31 12.07
CA HIS A 134 23.64 1.25 11.14
C HIS A 134 24.77 2.21 11.56
N PHE A 135 24.42 3.44 11.93
CA PHE A 135 25.37 4.42 12.44
C PHE A 135 26.03 3.98 13.76
N PHE A 136 25.25 3.63 14.78
CA PHE A 136 25.79 3.27 16.11
C PHE A 136 26.62 2.00 16.09
N LEU A 137 26.29 1.03 15.22
CA LEU A 137 27.04 -0.20 15.04
C LEU A 137 28.21 -0.07 14.05
N ARG A 138 28.44 1.12 13.48
CA ARG A 138 29.48 1.38 12.47
C ARG A 138 29.41 0.38 11.29
N ILE A 139 28.18 0.17 10.83
CA ILE A 139 27.92 -0.59 9.60
C ILE A 139 27.83 0.47 8.50
N GLY A 140 28.92 0.72 7.80
CA GLY A 140 28.92 1.72 6.74
C GLY A 140 28.38 1.19 5.41
N THR A 141 28.98 1.61 4.30
CA THR A 141 28.51 1.28 2.94
C THR A 141 29.54 0.43 2.18
N TYR A 142 29.11 -0.27 1.13
CA TYR A 142 30.02 -1.10 0.33
C TYR A 142 31.13 -0.30 -0.35
N GLY A 143 30.78 0.83 -0.97
CA GLY A 143 31.74 1.67 -1.71
C GLY A 143 32.55 2.62 -0.85
N GLY A 144 32.24 2.72 0.45
CA GLY A 144 32.74 3.79 1.30
C GLY A 144 32.27 5.17 0.84
N CYS A 145 32.97 6.20 1.29
CA CYS A 145 32.64 7.60 1.05
C CYS A 145 33.90 8.44 1.24
N VAL A 146 33.91 9.66 0.69
CA VAL A 146 35.12 10.51 0.68
C VAL A 146 35.52 11.00 2.08
N ARG A 147 34.54 11.22 2.97
CA ARG A 147 34.75 11.93 4.24
C ARG A 147 35.07 11.03 5.44
N PHE A 148 34.64 9.77 5.40
CA PHE A 148 34.73 8.87 6.54
C PHE A 148 35.37 7.54 6.13
N VAL A 149 35.88 6.81 7.11
CA VAL A 149 36.29 5.41 6.88
C VAL A 149 35.07 4.59 6.48
N GLN A 150 35.26 3.54 5.70
CA GLN A 150 34.18 2.77 5.10
C GLN A 150 33.11 2.33 6.11
N THR A 151 33.51 1.91 7.32
CA THR A 151 32.61 1.47 8.41
C THR A 151 31.79 2.60 9.04
N GLU A 152 32.20 3.85 8.88
CA GLU A 152 31.51 5.03 9.41
C GLU A 152 30.81 5.82 8.29
N CYS A 153 30.80 5.33 7.06
CA CYS A 153 30.10 6.04 6.00
C CYS A 153 28.59 6.05 6.22
N PRO A 154 27.94 7.22 6.17
CA PRO A 154 26.49 7.30 6.28
C PRO A 154 25.83 6.62 5.07
N ILE A 155 24.65 6.03 5.28
CA ILE A 155 23.86 5.40 4.21
C ILE A 155 23.55 6.42 3.10
N TYR A 156 23.16 7.63 3.52
CA TYR A 156 22.93 8.79 2.64
C TYR A 156 23.71 9.97 3.16
N ASN A 157 24.40 10.71 2.27
CA ASN A 157 25.14 11.89 2.67
C ASN A 157 24.24 12.97 3.29
N ALA A 158 22.98 13.03 2.87
CA ALA A 158 21.99 13.97 3.41
C ALA A 158 21.47 13.58 4.80
N LEU A 159 21.49 12.28 5.14
CA LEU A 159 21.10 11.75 6.44
C LEU A 159 22.35 11.30 7.23
N ASP A 160 23.24 12.25 7.46
CA ASP A 160 24.50 12.01 8.17
C ASP A 160 24.35 12.16 9.69
N TRP A 161 24.30 11.04 10.39
CA TRP A 161 24.20 10.97 11.85
C TRP A 161 25.44 11.47 12.59
N HIS A 162 26.60 11.68 11.93
CA HIS A 162 27.74 12.39 12.53
C HIS A 162 27.43 13.87 12.76
N THR A 163 26.47 14.43 12.02
CA THR A 163 25.98 15.80 12.17
C THR A 163 24.48 15.80 12.55
N PRO A 164 24.15 15.37 13.79
CA PRO A 164 22.76 15.08 14.18
C PRO A 164 21.82 16.27 14.01
N GLY A 165 22.31 17.51 14.16
CA GLY A 165 21.50 18.71 13.92
C GLY A 165 21.00 18.83 12.47
N SER A 166 21.81 18.46 11.47
CA SER A 166 21.40 18.46 10.06
C SER A 166 20.50 17.27 9.75
N ALA A 167 20.85 16.08 10.23
CA ALA A 167 20.04 14.87 10.08
C ALA A 167 18.64 15.06 10.67
N LEU A 168 18.52 15.57 11.90
CA LEU A 168 17.24 15.81 12.57
C LEU A 168 16.39 16.86 11.84
N LYS A 169 16.99 17.89 11.24
CA LYS A 169 16.26 18.86 10.39
C LYS A 169 15.68 18.17 9.15
N LEU A 170 16.44 17.30 8.49
CA LEU A 170 15.95 16.55 7.34
C LEU A 170 14.84 15.58 7.75
N VAL A 171 15.01 14.85 8.86
CA VAL A 171 13.97 13.96 9.41
C VAL A 171 12.69 14.72 9.73
N ALA A 172 12.80 15.88 10.38
CA ALA A 172 11.65 16.74 10.67
C ALA A 172 10.97 17.23 9.39
N LEU A 173 11.74 17.64 8.38
CA LEU A 173 11.19 18.02 7.07
C LEU A 173 10.42 16.87 6.42
N ILE A 174 10.99 15.66 6.41
CA ILE A 174 10.34 14.47 5.85
C ILE A 174 9.03 14.17 6.58
N GLN A 175 9.08 14.11 7.91
CA GLN A 175 7.94 13.68 8.74
C GLN A 175 6.82 14.72 8.82
N LEU A 176 7.16 16.01 8.90
CA LEU A 176 6.19 17.07 9.14
C LEU A 176 5.71 17.75 7.85
N VAL A 177 6.44 17.62 6.74
CA VAL A 177 6.11 18.30 5.48
C VAL A 177 5.92 17.29 4.36
N ILE A 178 6.93 16.49 4.03
CA ILE A 178 6.90 15.64 2.82
C ILE A 178 5.85 14.54 2.95
N ILE A 179 5.80 13.81 4.06
CA ILE A 179 4.82 12.73 4.26
C ILE A 179 3.37 13.28 4.29
N PRO A 180 3.03 14.32 5.07
CA PRO A 180 1.67 14.88 5.05
C PRO A 180 1.26 15.43 3.68
N ALA A 181 2.18 16.08 2.96
CA ALA A 181 1.92 16.56 1.60
C ALA A 181 1.66 15.39 0.64
N THR A 182 2.45 14.32 0.73
CA THR A 182 2.27 13.09 -0.05
C THR A 182 0.92 12.45 0.24
N ILE A 183 0.56 12.26 1.51
CA ILE A 183 -0.74 11.71 1.92
C ILE A 183 -1.88 12.54 1.32
N SER A 184 -1.79 13.88 1.46
CA SER A 184 -2.79 14.80 0.92
C SER A 184 -2.91 14.68 -0.60
N LEU A 185 -1.78 14.58 -1.31
CA LEU A 185 -1.74 14.37 -2.76
C LEU A 185 -2.50 13.09 -3.15
N TYR A 186 -2.17 11.95 -2.55
CA TYR A 186 -2.83 10.67 -2.86
C TYR A 186 -4.32 10.68 -2.52
N LEU A 187 -4.72 11.29 -1.41
CA LEU A 187 -6.15 11.45 -1.07
C LEU A 187 -6.89 12.29 -2.13
N VAL A 188 -6.27 13.36 -2.63
CA VAL A 188 -6.84 14.18 -3.71
C VAL A 188 -6.92 13.39 -5.02
N MET A 189 -5.86 12.69 -5.40
CA MET A 189 -5.83 11.88 -6.62
C MET A 189 -6.91 10.80 -6.63
N VAL A 190 -7.07 10.08 -5.53
CA VAL A 190 -8.14 9.07 -5.38
C VAL A 190 -9.51 9.70 -5.42
N LYS A 191 -9.72 10.83 -4.72
CA LYS A 191 -11.01 11.55 -4.77
C LYS A 191 -11.36 12.02 -6.18
N LEU A 192 -10.38 12.48 -6.96
CA LEU A 192 -10.58 12.90 -8.34
C LEU A 192 -10.85 11.70 -9.27
N ARG A 193 -10.11 10.60 -9.09
CA ARG A 193 -10.35 9.33 -9.80
C ARG A 193 -11.79 8.85 -9.56
N ASP A 194 -12.18 8.71 -8.30
CA ASP A 194 -13.47 8.15 -7.91
C ASP A 194 -14.65 9.06 -8.34
N LYS A 195 -14.46 10.39 -8.36
CA LYS A 195 -15.47 11.32 -8.89
C LYS A 195 -15.73 11.14 -10.39
N ASN A 196 -14.72 10.69 -11.14
CA ASN A 196 -14.78 10.52 -12.59
C ASN A 196 -15.08 9.08 -13.02
N ASP A 197 -15.17 8.13 -12.08
CA ASP A 197 -15.50 6.74 -12.36
C ASP A 197 -16.92 6.42 -11.87
N PRO A 198 -17.93 6.40 -12.77
CA PRO A 198 -19.31 6.09 -12.38
C PRO A 198 -19.47 4.67 -11.84
N GLN A 199 -18.54 3.75 -12.14
CA GLN A 199 -18.55 2.40 -11.58
C GLN A 199 -17.92 2.35 -10.18
N ALA A 200 -17.20 3.40 -9.76
CA ALA A 200 -16.58 3.50 -8.45
C ALA A 200 -17.52 4.10 -7.38
N ASP A 201 -18.82 4.31 -7.67
CA ASP A 201 -19.77 4.74 -6.66
C ASP A 201 -19.98 3.63 -5.62
N LEU A 202 -19.11 3.62 -4.60
CA LEU A 202 -19.16 2.70 -3.47
C LEU A 202 -20.50 2.78 -2.74
N ARG A 203 -21.24 3.91 -2.85
CA ARG A 203 -22.58 4.02 -2.26
C ARG A 203 -23.56 3.13 -3.00
N MET A 204 -23.50 3.10 -4.32
CA MET A 204 -24.34 2.22 -5.13
C MET A 204 -23.98 0.74 -4.86
N MET A 205 -22.69 0.41 -4.74
CA MET A 205 -22.30 -0.96 -4.39
C MET A 205 -22.75 -1.36 -2.97
N ASP A 206 -22.61 -0.48 -1.98
CA ASP A 206 -23.10 -0.71 -0.62
C ASP A 206 -24.63 -0.86 -0.58
N GLN A 207 -25.36 -0.02 -1.33
CA GLN A 207 -26.80 -0.16 -1.50
C GLN A 207 -27.17 -1.51 -2.12
N ASN A 208 -26.53 -1.90 -3.22
CA ASN A 208 -26.78 -3.19 -3.88
C ASN A 208 -26.48 -4.38 -2.94
N LEU A 209 -25.41 -4.29 -2.13
CA LEU A 209 -25.08 -5.33 -1.15
C LEU A 209 -26.11 -5.43 -0.04
N ARG A 210 -26.60 -4.31 0.48
CA ARG A 210 -27.67 -4.28 1.47
C ARG A 210 -28.98 -4.85 0.92
N GLU A 211 -29.35 -4.46 -0.30
CA GLU A 211 -30.52 -5.01 -0.99
C GLU A 211 -30.40 -6.52 -1.20
N LEU A 212 -29.22 -7.01 -1.59
CA LEU A 212 -28.95 -8.44 -1.74
C LEU A 212 -29.08 -9.18 -0.40
N GLN A 213 -28.54 -8.63 0.68
CA GLN A 213 -28.65 -9.19 2.02
C GLN A 213 -30.10 -9.23 2.51
N GLU A 214 -30.86 -8.16 2.26
CA GLU A 214 -32.28 -8.11 2.59
C GLU A 214 -33.07 -9.17 1.80
N MET A 215 -32.80 -9.34 0.51
CA MET A 215 -33.44 -10.37 -0.33
C MET A 215 -33.12 -11.78 0.18
N GLN A 216 -31.86 -12.08 0.52
CA GLN A 216 -31.47 -13.37 1.07
C GLN A 216 -32.13 -13.64 2.43
N THR A 217 -32.18 -12.62 3.29
CA THR A 217 -32.84 -12.73 4.59
C THR A 217 -34.34 -13.02 4.42
N ARG A 218 -35.02 -12.32 3.51
CA ARG A 218 -36.43 -12.57 3.19
C ARG A 218 -36.66 -13.97 2.62
N ALA A 219 -35.78 -14.46 1.75
CA ALA A 219 -35.87 -15.82 1.20
C ALA A 219 -35.68 -16.90 2.26
N LEU A 220 -34.72 -16.71 3.18
CA LEU A 220 -34.51 -17.62 4.32
C LEU A 220 -35.73 -17.65 5.24
N LEU A 221 -36.28 -16.48 5.58
CA LEU A 221 -37.48 -16.39 6.41
C LEU A 221 -38.69 -17.03 5.74
N ALA A 222 -38.88 -16.84 4.43
CA ALA A 222 -39.95 -17.49 3.68
C ALA A 222 -39.82 -19.03 3.72
N HIS A 223 -38.62 -19.56 3.54
CA HIS A 223 -38.36 -20.99 3.64
C HIS A 223 -38.68 -21.54 5.03
N GLN A 224 -38.30 -20.84 6.10
CA GLN A 224 -38.60 -21.23 7.48
C GLN A 224 -40.11 -21.25 7.75
N VAL A 225 -40.84 -20.24 7.26
CA VAL A 225 -42.30 -20.18 7.38
C VAL A 225 -42.95 -21.35 6.64
N ASP A 226 -42.48 -21.69 5.43
CA ASP A 226 -43.00 -22.82 4.67
C ASP A 226 -42.74 -24.16 5.37
N GLU A 227 -41.56 -24.35 5.98
CA GLU A 227 -41.24 -25.53 6.79
C GLU A 227 -42.16 -25.65 8.02
N GLU A 228 -42.37 -24.55 8.76
CA GLU A 228 -43.29 -24.54 9.92
C GLU A 228 -44.73 -24.86 9.52
N VAL A 229 -45.20 -24.32 8.38
CA VAL A 229 -46.54 -24.62 7.85
C VAL A 229 -46.68 -26.09 7.47
N GLN A 230 -45.66 -26.67 6.82
CA GLN A 230 -45.67 -28.09 6.47
C GLN A 230 -45.69 -29.00 7.71
N GLU A 231 -44.90 -28.67 8.74
CA GLU A 231 -44.91 -29.41 10.01
C GLU A 231 -46.27 -29.35 10.71
N GLN A 232 -46.91 -28.18 10.75
CA GLN A 232 -48.24 -28.01 11.33
C GLN A 232 -49.31 -28.82 10.57
N GLN A 233 -49.27 -28.83 9.23
CA GLN A 233 -50.17 -29.62 8.41
C GLN A 233 -49.99 -31.13 8.65
N GLN A 234 -48.74 -31.60 8.74
CA GLN A 234 -48.45 -33.00 9.07
C GLN A 234 -48.96 -33.38 10.47
N GLN A 235 -48.79 -32.50 11.47
CA GLN A 235 -49.32 -32.74 12.82
C GLN A 235 -50.86 -32.77 12.85
N ALA A 236 -51.52 -31.86 12.13
CA ALA A 236 -52.98 -31.85 12.01
C ALA A 236 -53.51 -33.14 11.35
N HIS A 237 -52.84 -33.60 10.29
CA HIS A 237 -53.21 -34.85 9.62
C HIS A 237 -53.07 -36.07 10.55
N ARG A 238 -51.95 -36.19 11.29
CA ARG A 238 -51.75 -37.27 12.28
C ARG A 238 -52.84 -37.31 13.35
N LYS A 239 -53.30 -36.16 13.83
CA LYS A 239 -54.39 -36.07 14.83
C LYS A 239 -55.75 -36.52 14.30
N SER A 240 -55.99 -36.42 12.99
CA SER A 240 -57.27 -36.83 12.38
C SER A 240 -57.43 -38.35 12.18
N CYS A 241 -56.33 -39.10 12.25
CA CYS A 241 -56.31 -40.56 12.05
C CYS A 241 -56.38 -41.37 13.36
N CYS A 242 -56.39 -40.72 14.51
CA CYS A 242 -56.54 -41.35 15.84
C CYS A 242 -57.93 -41.04 16.40
#